data_AF-A0A9W4S7W2-F1
#
_entry.id   AF-A0A9W4S7W2-F1
#
_cell.length_a   1.000
_cell.length_b   1.000
_cell.length_c   1.000
_cell.angle_alpha   90.00
_cell.angle_beta   90.00
_cell.angle_gamma   90.00
#
_symmetry.space_group_name_H-M   'P 1'
#
loop_
_entity.id
_entity.type
_entity.pdbx_description
1 polymer ?
#
loop_
_entity_poly.entity_id
_entity_poly.type
_entity_poly.pdbx_seq_one_letter_code
_entity_poly.pdbx_strand_id
1 'polypeptide(L)'
;MALLAAFIHFPPIIATAIMARFVGAHLTPLRAWDKQAALAIQFATKLIESFIIGSLTTMVFTFVRMEATMPQGIPLAALFASHEYKSPSFIWSNDIFAMLRGQFSSVWKKGFFIVFSLTCCALAVLVAPAIATILMPIQDWYKLGGSWAWIDVSIQEMYPSMNTANNTLHGEICHVTGDLRCPSAGWESLEQLASFFPGQRKLEVDSPSYTRPPGLWPLPTTESVLLASLSVREPVENPEMQWEDSRMMLPPRAMGAGLVKITALLETAMARMGQENKRNYRGSDSRYTTYSEVASITTRCLARNDNRSLQFPDVRNPQTLYSPMIIEDFDTEDLLKSMNGSIPGLFFFDINPEGDLAANASIGSVVSVPVEGNEAALYGCITNAQWTAAQIHVFQYYHVKTQEWFEESDWGSNRMITIHTSYANLSNPIVEKTNTTVFQRLATTAGLASLENRGPDWTPCHIETLINGMLINAMARTAPNAHLITTLKDENGPWWRHFFPRSRLFERQDAAIHEAAFAVEEADQSRFASFYFRAEMQGFAYSNQDNTGHHELKLGFNSRAVGTSHAESASRRLHNADECLGRHQSTKS
;
A
#
# COMPACT_ATOMS: atom_id res chain seq x y z
N MET A 1 -55.69 28.89 12.54
CA MET A 1 -55.00 29.03 11.23
C MET A 1 -53.52 29.36 11.38
N ALA A 2 -53.10 30.40 12.10
CA ALA A 2 -51.68 30.73 12.31
C ALA A 2 -50.86 29.62 12.99
N LEU A 3 -51.41 28.95 14.00
CA LEU A 3 -50.79 27.76 14.63
C LEU A 3 -50.61 26.60 13.65
N LEU A 4 -51.56 26.39 12.72
CA LEU A 4 -51.50 25.35 11.70
C LEU A 4 -50.44 25.67 10.61
N ALA A 5 -50.23 26.95 10.30
CA ALA A 5 -49.18 27.39 9.39
C ALA A 5 -47.78 27.23 10.02
N ALA A 6 -47.65 27.44 11.34
CA ALA A 6 -46.41 27.20 12.05
C ALA A 6 -45.99 25.72 12.04
N PHE A 7 -46.96 24.78 11.96
CA PHE A 7 -46.67 23.35 11.92
C PHE A 7 -45.84 22.91 10.71
N ILE A 8 -45.91 23.63 9.59
CA ILE A 8 -45.16 23.28 8.39
C ILE A 8 -43.65 23.55 8.51
N HIS A 9 -43.26 24.36 9.50
CA HIS A 9 -41.87 24.70 9.79
C HIS A 9 -41.19 23.71 10.75
N PHE A 10 -41.96 22.90 11.49
CA PHE A 10 -41.38 21.89 12.38
C PHE A 10 -40.66 20.75 11.64
N PRO A 11 -41.18 20.17 10.55
CA PRO A 11 -40.47 19.13 9.81
C PRO A 11 -39.05 19.51 9.36
N PRO A 12 -38.78 20.67 8.74
CA PRO A 12 -37.41 21.08 8.42
C PRO A 12 -36.53 21.29 9.65
N ILE A 13 -37.05 21.88 10.73
CA ILE A 13 -36.28 22.10 11.97
C ILE A 13 -35.92 20.76 12.62
N ILE A 14 -36.88 19.84 12.72
CA ILE A 14 -36.68 18.50 13.27
C ILE A 14 -35.73 17.71 12.39
N ALA A 15 -35.90 17.72 11.06
CA ALA A 15 -35.00 17.04 10.13
C ALA A 15 -33.56 17.55 10.23
N THR A 16 -33.38 18.87 10.34
CA THR A 16 -32.05 19.49 10.51
C THR A 16 -31.43 19.12 11.86
N ALA A 17 -32.22 19.14 12.95
CA ALA A 17 -31.74 18.77 14.28
C ALA A 17 -31.40 17.26 14.39
N ILE A 18 -32.22 16.41 13.80
CA ILE A 18 -31.98 14.96 13.69
C ILE A 18 -30.71 14.72 12.88
N MET A 19 -30.57 15.34 11.71
CA MET A 19 -29.38 15.19 10.86
C MET A 19 -28.12 15.70 11.54
N ALA A 20 -28.15 16.87 12.18
CA ALA A 20 -27.01 17.39 12.96
C ALA A 20 -26.59 16.40 14.07
N ARG A 21 -27.57 15.73 14.71
CA ARG A 21 -27.31 14.71 15.72
C ARG A 21 -26.82 13.39 15.12
N PHE A 22 -27.37 12.93 14.00
CA PHE A 22 -26.97 11.69 13.31
C PHE A 22 -25.58 11.80 12.71
N VAL A 23 -25.28 12.91 12.04
CA VAL A 23 -23.95 13.24 11.51
C VAL A 23 -22.93 13.30 12.65
N GLY A 24 -23.27 13.93 13.78
CA GLY A 24 -22.39 14.02 14.94
C GLY A 24 -22.24 12.74 15.78
N ALA A 25 -23.17 11.77 15.65
CA ALA A 25 -23.18 10.59 16.51
C ALA A 25 -22.92 9.26 15.78
N HIS A 26 -23.23 9.14 14.49
CA HIS A 26 -23.40 7.84 13.81
C HIS A 26 -22.73 7.75 12.43
N LEU A 27 -21.81 8.64 12.07
CA LEU A 27 -20.86 8.36 10.98
C LEU A 27 -19.82 7.34 11.45
N THR A 28 -20.29 6.11 11.68
CA THR A 28 -19.44 4.94 11.90
C THR A 28 -18.99 4.45 10.52
N PRO A 29 -17.70 4.51 10.18
CA PRO A 29 -17.21 4.01 8.91
C PRO A 29 -17.16 2.48 9.01
N LEU A 30 -18.20 1.81 8.53
CA LEU A 30 -18.11 0.40 8.17
C LEU A 30 -17.70 0.36 6.70
N ARG A 31 -16.65 -0.40 6.37
CA ARG A 31 -16.04 -0.48 5.02
C ARG A 31 -17.01 -0.69 3.85
N ALA A 32 -18.15 -1.33 4.10
CA ALA A 32 -19.20 -1.56 3.10
C ALA A 32 -20.20 -0.40 2.95
N TRP A 33 -20.21 0.55 3.88
CA TRP A 33 -21.20 1.62 4.00
C TRP A 33 -20.68 2.97 3.55
N ASP A 34 -19.39 3.17 3.26
CA ASP A 34 -18.86 4.51 2.95
C ASP A 34 -19.56 5.16 1.74
N LYS A 35 -19.78 4.40 0.66
CA LYS A 35 -20.54 4.87 -0.52
C LYS A 35 -22.03 5.05 -0.23
N GLN A 36 -22.61 4.14 0.56
CA GLN A 36 -24.05 4.15 0.89
C GLN A 36 -24.39 5.26 1.88
N ALA A 37 -23.50 5.56 2.82
CA ALA A 37 -23.61 6.65 3.78
C ALA A 37 -23.45 8.00 3.08
N ALA A 38 -22.50 8.15 2.16
CA ALA A 38 -22.38 9.35 1.32
C ALA A 38 -23.67 9.61 0.53
N LEU A 39 -24.26 8.56 -0.07
CA LEU A 39 -25.55 8.65 -0.76
C LEU A 39 -26.71 9.00 0.20
N ALA A 40 -26.75 8.42 1.40
CA ALA A 40 -27.77 8.72 2.40
C ALA A 40 -27.68 10.17 2.90
N ILE A 41 -26.46 10.70 3.09
CA ILE A 41 -26.22 12.11 3.45
C ILE A 41 -26.66 13.02 2.30
N GLN A 42 -26.35 12.67 1.04
CA GLN A 42 -26.81 13.43 -0.13
C GLN A 42 -28.33 13.44 -0.24
N PHE A 43 -28.98 12.29 -0.05
CA PHE A 43 -30.43 12.18 -0.05
C PHE A 43 -31.06 13.03 1.07
N ALA A 44 -30.54 12.94 2.29
CA ALA A 44 -31.02 13.70 3.42
C ALA A 44 -30.81 15.22 3.24
N THR A 45 -29.68 15.63 2.66
CA THR A 45 -29.40 17.01 2.27
C THR A 45 -30.48 17.52 1.31
N LYS A 46 -30.82 16.74 0.27
CA LYS A 46 -31.84 17.10 -0.72
C LYS A 46 -33.25 17.15 -0.14
N LEU A 47 -33.51 16.31 0.86
CA LEU A 47 -34.77 16.28 1.59
C LEU A 47 -34.92 17.53 2.48
N ILE A 48 -33.87 17.92 3.21
CA ILE A 48 -33.85 19.18 3.99
C ILE A 48 -34.03 20.39 3.08
N GLU A 49 -33.34 20.44 1.94
CA GLU A 49 -33.52 21.47 0.93
C GLU A 49 -34.99 21.59 0.50
N SER A 50 -35.64 20.46 0.21
CA SER A 50 -37.05 20.40 -0.18
C SER A 50 -37.98 20.93 0.91
N PHE A 51 -37.71 20.61 2.19
CA PHE A 51 -38.50 21.12 3.32
C PHE A 51 -38.29 22.61 3.56
N ILE A 52 -37.07 23.12 3.43
CA ILE A 52 -36.79 24.56 3.56
C ILE A 52 -37.51 25.33 2.46
N ILE A 53 -37.41 24.86 1.21
CA ILE A 53 -38.14 25.43 0.09
C ILE A 53 -39.66 25.40 0.35
N GLY A 54 -40.22 24.26 0.77
CA GLY A 54 -41.66 24.15 1.09
C GLY A 54 -42.11 25.09 2.22
N SER A 55 -41.27 25.26 3.24
CA SER A 55 -41.46 26.21 4.34
C SER A 55 -41.52 27.66 3.81
N LEU A 56 -40.54 28.07 2.99
CA LEU A 56 -40.52 29.41 2.38
C LEU A 56 -41.74 29.63 1.46
N THR A 57 -42.15 28.61 0.69
CA THR A 57 -43.33 28.70 -0.20
C THR A 57 -44.56 29.02 0.62
N THR A 58 -44.71 28.36 1.77
CA THR A 58 -45.89 28.50 2.62
C THR A 58 -45.94 29.86 3.31
N MET A 59 -44.79 30.43 3.68
CA MET A 59 -44.73 31.80 4.20
C MET A 59 -45.19 32.82 3.15
N VAL A 60 -44.66 32.74 1.93
CA VAL A 60 -45.04 33.62 0.81
C VAL A 60 -46.54 33.47 0.51
N PHE A 61 -47.03 32.24 0.43
CA PHE A 61 -48.44 31.97 0.11
C PHE A 61 -49.40 32.44 1.21
N THR A 62 -49.00 32.39 2.48
CA THR A 62 -49.78 32.92 3.60
C THR A 62 -49.93 34.43 3.50
N PHE A 63 -48.85 35.15 3.15
CA PHE A 63 -48.89 36.58 2.92
C PHE A 63 -49.82 36.95 1.75
N VAL A 64 -49.65 36.24 0.62
CA VAL A 64 -50.45 36.43 -0.60
C VAL A 64 -51.93 36.20 -0.32
N ARG A 65 -52.29 35.14 0.40
CA ARG A 65 -53.68 34.85 0.79
C ARG A 65 -54.29 35.94 1.67
N MET A 66 -53.53 36.43 2.65
CA MET A 66 -53.99 37.50 3.54
C MET A 66 -54.28 38.78 2.74
N GLU A 67 -53.39 39.18 1.84
CA GLU A 67 -53.60 40.37 1.01
C GLU A 67 -54.68 40.16 -0.07
N ALA A 68 -54.85 38.95 -0.60
CA ALA A 68 -55.93 38.64 -1.55
C ALA A 68 -57.33 38.78 -0.93
N THR A 69 -57.46 38.63 0.39
CA THR A 69 -58.73 38.87 1.11
C THR A 69 -59.02 40.34 1.39
N MET A 70 -58.10 41.26 1.08
CA MET A 70 -58.28 42.69 1.26
C MET A 70 -58.99 43.33 0.05
N PRO A 71 -59.77 44.41 0.24
CA PRO A 71 -60.54 45.06 -0.84
C PRO A 71 -59.72 45.52 -2.04
N GLN A 72 -58.43 45.81 -1.83
CA GLN A 72 -57.51 46.34 -2.84
C GLN A 72 -56.93 45.26 -3.76
N GLY A 73 -57.07 43.98 -3.41
CA GLY A 73 -56.52 42.86 -4.16
C GLY A 73 -54.99 42.81 -4.18
N ILE A 74 -54.47 41.90 -5.00
CA ILE A 74 -53.02 41.70 -5.22
C ILE A 74 -52.72 41.60 -6.71
N PRO A 75 -51.53 42.01 -7.17
CA PRO A 75 -51.14 41.79 -8.56
C PRO A 75 -51.04 40.29 -8.83
N LEU A 76 -51.48 39.86 -10.02
CA LEU A 76 -51.46 38.45 -10.43
C LEU A 76 -50.05 37.83 -10.32
N ALA A 77 -49.01 38.62 -10.59
CA ALA A 77 -47.61 38.21 -10.40
C ALA A 77 -47.27 37.80 -8.96
N ALA A 78 -47.93 38.37 -7.93
CA ALA A 78 -47.72 37.97 -6.54
C ALA A 78 -48.29 36.57 -6.23
N LEU A 79 -49.29 36.09 -6.98
CA LEU A 79 -49.78 34.72 -6.86
C LEU A 79 -48.75 33.71 -7.40
N PHE A 80 -48.16 34.01 -8.56
CA PHE A 80 -47.16 33.17 -9.23
C PHE A 80 -45.75 33.27 -8.63
N ALA A 81 -45.45 34.37 -7.92
CA ALA A 81 -44.20 34.57 -7.20
C ALA A 81 -43.86 33.41 -6.24
N SER A 82 -44.87 32.72 -5.70
CA SER A 82 -44.70 31.58 -4.81
C SER A 82 -44.15 30.32 -5.49
N HIS A 83 -44.17 30.24 -6.83
CA HIS A 83 -43.62 29.11 -7.58
C HIS A 83 -42.23 29.41 -8.16
N GLU A 84 -42.01 30.65 -8.60
CA GLU A 84 -40.82 31.02 -9.38
C GLU A 84 -39.57 31.35 -8.56
N TYR A 85 -39.71 31.68 -7.26
CA TYR A 85 -38.58 32.15 -6.44
C TYR A 85 -37.45 31.13 -6.23
N LYS A 86 -37.65 29.86 -6.64
CA LYS A 86 -36.61 28.81 -6.59
C LYS A 86 -35.51 28.99 -7.64
N SER A 87 -35.77 29.80 -8.67
CA SER A 87 -34.80 30.10 -9.72
C SER A 87 -34.13 31.46 -9.47
N PRO A 88 -32.80 31.59 -9.62
CA PRO A 88 -32.12 32.88 -9.62
C PRO A 88 -32.68 33.86 -10.66
N SER A 89 -33.28 33.35 -11.74
CA SER A 89 -33.92 34.17 -12.79
C SER A 89 -35.13 34.95 -12.28
N PHE A 90 -35.71 34.56 -11.14
CA PHE A 90 -36.84 35.25 -10.53
C PHE A 90 -36.51 36.70 -10.15
N ILE A 91 -35.27 36.98 -9.73
CA ILE A 91 -34.82 38.33 -9.34
C ILE A 91 -34.98 39.32 -10.51
N TRP A 92 -34.84 38.83 -11.73
CA TRP A 92 -34.91 39.60 -12.97
C TRP A 92 -36.16 39.28 -13.80
N SER A 93 -37.12 38.55 -13.23
CA SER A 93 -38.29 38.12 -13.98
C SER A 93 -39.28 39.26 -14.19
N ASN A 94 -40.09 39.13 -15.24
CA ASN A 94 -41.19 40.03 -15.50
C ASN A 94 -42.19 40.08 -14.33
N ASP A 95 -42.24 39.04 -13.50
CA ASP A 95 -43.09 38.98 -12.32
C ASP A 95 -42.63 39.95 -11.22
N ILE A 96 -41.32 40.09 -10.97
CA ILE A 96 -40.80 41.11 -10.05
C ILE A 96 -41.11 42.53 -10.54
N PHE A 97 -40.92 42.78 -11.84
CA PHE A 97 -41.27 44.08 -12.43
C PHE A 97 -42.78 44.35 -12.40
N ALA A 98 -43.61 43.33 -12.59
CA ALA A 98 -45.06 43.42 -12.50
C ALA A 98 -45.51 43.67 -11.05
N MET A 99 -44.86 43.08 -10.05
CA MET A 99 -45.11 43.36 -8.62
C MET A 99 -44.65 44.76 -8.21
N LEU A 100 -43.54 45.26 -8.77
CA LEU A 100 -43.06 46.63 -8.57
C LEU A 100 -44.02 47.68 -9.15
N ARG A 101 -44.74 47.35 -10.22
CA ARG A 101 -45.78 48.23 -10.81
C ARG A 101 -47.18 48.00 -10.23
N GLY A 102 -47.40 46.83 -9.62
CA GLY A 102 -48.68 46.42 -9.04
C GLY A 102 -49.11 47.25 -7.82
N GLN A 103 -50.42 47.29 -7.59
CA GLN A 103 -51.03 47.93 -6.42
C GLN A 103 -51.19 46.91 -5.29
N PHE A 104 -50.84 47.31 -4.07
CA PHE A 104 -51.02 46.56 -2.82
C PHE A 104 -51.83 47.41 -1.85
N SER A 105 -52.34 46.80 -0.77
CA SER A 105 -53.11 47.54 0.25
C SER A 105 -52.33 48.68 0.92
N SER A 106 -51.00 48.61 0.97
CA SER A 106 -50.11 49.67 1.47
C SER A 106 -48.73 49.63 0.81
N VAL A 107 -48.10 50.80 0.63
CA VAL A 107 -46.73 50.94 0.10
C VAL A 107 -45.71 50.23 1.00
N TRP A 108 -45.91 50.24 2.33
CA TRP A 108 -45.01 49.56 3.25
C TRP A 108 -45.09 48.03 3.11
N LYS A 109 -46.31 47.49 2.96
CA LYS A 109 -46.54 46.06 2.72
C LYS A 109 -45.98 45.60 1.37
N LYS A 110 -46.06 46.46 0.34
CA LYS A 110 -45.42 46.23 -0.96
C LYS A 110 -43.90 46.11 -0.83
N GLY A 111 -43.28 47.08 -0.16
CA GLY A 111 -41.83 47.05 0.10
C GLY A 111 -41.41 45.82 0.89
N PHE A 112 -42.15 45.49 1.96
CA PHE A 112 -41.92 44.30 2.77
C PHE A 112 -42.03 43.01 1.95
N PHE A 113 -43.09 42.85 1.15
CA PHE A 113 -43.28 41.64 0.33
C PHE A 113 -42.16 41.45 -0.69
N ILE A 114 -41.74 42.52 -1.37
CA ILE A 114 -40.67 42.45 -2.36
C ILE A 114 -39.34 42.07 -1.69
N VAL A 115 -38.97 42.73 -0.58
CA VAL A 115 -37.75 42.40 0.17
C VAL A 115 -37.80 40.98 0.71
N PHE A 116 -38.96 40.56 1.23
CA PHE A 116 -39.17 39.21 1.73
C PHE A 116 -39.04 38.16 0.62
N SER A 117 -39.66 38.36 -0.54
CA SER A 117 -39.56 37.47 -1.70
C SER A 117 -38.13 37.38 -2.26
N LEU A 118 -37.40 38.50 -2.32
CA LEU A 118 -35.98 38.50 -2.70
C LEU A 118 -35.11 37.75 -1.68
N THR A 119 -35.38 37.92 -0.39
CA THR A 119 -34.67 37.19 0.68
C THR A 119 -34.96 35.70 0.61
N CYS A 120 -36.22 35.30 0.38
CA CYS A 120 -36.61 33.91 0.18
C CYS A 120 -35.95 33.29 -1.06
N CYS A 121 -35.81 34.04 -2.15
CA CYS A 121 -35.09 33.60 -3.36
C CYS A 121 -33.59 33.40 -3.07
N ALA A 122 -32.95 34.38 -2.43
CA ALA A 122 -31.55 34.27 -2.02
C ALA A 122 -31.32 33.06 -1.09
N LEU A 123 -32.19 32.85 -0.10
CA LEU A 123 -32.14 31.68 0.78
C LEU A 123 -32.36 30.38 0.00
N ALA A 124 -33.34 30.29 -0.88
CA ALA A 124 -33.61 29.08 -1.66
C ALA A 124 -32.43 28.67 -2.55
N VAL A 125 -31.73 29.65 -3.15
CA VAL A 125 -30.57 29.41 -4.01
C VAL A 125 -29.31 29.08 -3.22
N LEU A 126 -29.08 29.72 -2.07
CA LEU A 126 -27.85 29.56 -1.29
C LEU A 126 -27.89 28.37 -0.32
N VAL A 127 -29.06 28.05 0.23
CA VAL A 127 -29.21 27.01 1.24
C VAL A 127 -28.89 25.62 0.69
N ALA A 128 -29.26 25.32 -0.56
CA ALA A 128 -28.98 24.03 -1.18
C ALA A 128 -27.47 23.71 -1.24
N PRO A 129 -26.61 24.55 -1.87
CA PRO A 129 -25.17 24.32 -1.89
C PRO A 129 -24.51 24.46 -0.50
N ALA A 130 -25.01 25.36 0.36
CA ALA A 130 -24.46 25.54 1.70
C ALA A 130 -24.70 24.31 2.61
N ILE A 131 -25.90 23.74 2.59
CA ILE A 131 -26.19 22.54 3.38
C ILE A 131 -25.43 21.33 2.82
N ALA A 132 -25.32 21.20 1.50
CA ALA A 132 -24.56 20.11 0.87
C ALA A 132 -23.08 20.13 1.28
N THR A 133 -22.45 21.30 1.27
CA THR A 133 -21.04 21.47 1.65
C THR A 133 -20.82 21.28 3.15
N ILE A 134 -21.75 21.74 4.01
CA ILE A 134 -21.66 21.54 5.47
C ILE A 134 -21.87 20.08 5.85
N LEU A 135 -22.77 19.36 5.17
CA LEU A 135 -23.12 17.99 5.54
C LEU A 135 -22.20 16.95 4.94
N MET A 136 -21.53 17.23 3.81
CA MET A 136 -20.63 16.28 3.17
C MET A 136 -19.29 16.21 3.91
N PRO A 137 -18.99 15.08 4.60
CA PRO A 137 -17.69 14.93 5.23
C PRO A 137 -16.58 14.71 4.20
N ILE A 138 -15.36 15.11 4.53
CA ILE A 138 -14.18 14.80 3.72
C ILE A 138 -13.72 13.38 4.07
N GLN A 139 -13.74 12.50 3.08
CA GLN A 139 -13.13 11.19 3.17
C GLN A 139 -11.65 11.29 2.78
N ASP A 140 -10.77 11.09 3.75
CA ASP A 140 -9.32 11.12 3.52
C ASP A 140 -8.62 10.16 4.47
N TRP A 141 -7.32 9.98 4.27
CA TRP A 141 -6.43 9.30 5.19
C TRP A 141 -5.98 10.27 6.27
N TYR A 142 -6.28 9.94 7.52
CA TYR A 142 -5.90 10.75 8.67
C TYR A 142 -4.83 10.04 9.49
N LYS A 143 -3.85 10.81 9.98
CA LYS A 143 -2.80 10.31 10.85
C LYS A 143 -3.41 9.79 12.14
N LEU A 144 -3.38 8.48 12.31
CA LEU A 144 -3.83 7.80 13.52
C LEU A 144 -2.71 7.86 14.57
N GLY A 145 -1.47 7.68 14.14
CA GLY A 145 -0.33 7.61 15.01
C GLY A 145 0.98 7.46 14.25
N GLY A 146 2.05 7.27 15.00
CA GLY A 146 3.36 6.99 14.47
C GLY A 146 4.43 7.12 15.53
N SER A 147 5.58 6.51 15.26
CA SER A 147 6.74 6.60 16.14
C SER A 147 7.99 6.30 15.34
N TRP A 148 9.10 6.91 15.74
CA TRP A 148 10.41 6.37 15.41
C TRP A 148 10.58 5.00 16.05
N ALA A 149 11.22 4.11 15.32
CA ALA A 149 11.55 2.76 15.74
C ALA A 149 12.99 2.44 15.32
N TRP A 150 13.63 1.52 16.05
CA TRP A 150 15.03 1.17 15.85
C TRP A 150 15.19 -0.33 15.74
N ILE A 151 16.13 -0.73 14.90
CA ILE A 151 16.58 -2.11 14.73
C ILE A 151 18.02 -2.17 15.26
N ASP A 152 18.32 -3.18 16.06
CA ASP A 152 19.56 -3.36 16.84
C ASP A 152 20.84 -3.61 16.03
N VAL A 153 20.89 -3.15 14.78
CA VAL A 153 22.03 -3.24 13.86
C VAL A 153 22.27 -1.90 13.17
N SER A 154 23.48 -1.70 12.65
CA SER A 154 23.81 -0.48 11.89
C SER A 154 23.09 -0.42 10.54
N ILE A 155 22.92 0.79 9.99
CA ILE A 155 22.34 0.99 8.66
C ILE A 155 23.20 0.32 7.57
N GLN A 156 24.52 0.24 7.77
CA GLN A 156 25.45 -0.42 6.86
C GLN A 156 25.35 -1.95 6.91
N GLU A 157 24.99 -2.53 8.05
CA GLU A 157 24.72 -3.98 8.16
C GLU A 157 23.36 -4.34 7.55
N MET A 158 22.36 -3.48 7.70
CA MET A 158 21.04 -3.67 7.09
C MET A 158 21.09 -3.50 5.58
N TYR A 159 21.82 -2.47 5.12
CA TYR A 159 21.93 -2.08 3.72
C TYR A 159 23.40 -1.98 3.28
N PRO A 160 24.12 -3.11 3.23
CA PRO A 160 25.52 -3.13 2.85
C PRO A 160 25.73 -2.70 1.41
N SER A 161 26.83 -2.00 1.14
CA SER A 161 27.31 -1.71 -0.22
C SER A 161 27.97 -2.92 -0.89
N MET A 162 28.39 -3.91 -0.09
CA MET A 162 29.02 -5.13 -0.54
C MET A 162 28.53 -6.33 0.26
N ASN A 163 28.06 -7.36 -0.45
CA ASN A 163 27.59 -8.61 0.14
C ASN A 163 28.63 -9.70 -0.02
N THR A 164 29.13 -10.21 1.10
CA THR A 164 30.07 -11.35 1.18
C THR A 164 29.54 -12.39 2.14
N ALA A 165 30.02 -13.64 2.06
CA ALA A 165 29.63 -14.67 3.01
C ALA A 165 29.91 -14.28 4.48
N ASN A 166 30.98 -13.52 4.73
CA ASN A 166 31.34 -13.04 6.08
C ASN A 166 30.32 -12.07 6.67
N ASN A 167 29.56 -11.37 5.82
CA ASN A 167 28.51 -10.44 6.25
C ASN A 167 27.18 -11.18 6.58
N THR A 168 27.19 -12.51 6.63
CA THR A 168 26.04 -13.35 6.94
C THR A 168 26.25 -14.17 8.22
N LEU A 169 25.43 -15.22 8.42
CA LEU A 169 25.61 -16.13 9.54
C LEU A 169 26.99 -16.79 9.46
N HIS A 170 27.70 -16.82 10.59
CA HIS A 170 29.01 -17.44 10.67
C HIS A 170 28.92 -18.97 10.64
N GLY A 171 29.87 -19.61 9.96
CA GLY A 171 29.98 -21.06 9.87
C GLY A 171 29.18 -21.68 8.71
N GLU A 172 29.12 -23.01 8.69
CA GLU A 172 28.58 -23.78 7.57
C GLU A 172 27.05 -23.91 7.53
N ILE A 173 26.34 -23.15 8.37
CA ILE A 173 24.89 -23.29 8.60
C ILE A 173 24.07 -23.11 7.31
N CYS A 174 24.54 -22.25 6.39
CA CYS A 174 23.82 -21.94 5.15
C CYS A 174 24.26 -22.75 3.93
N HIS A 175 25.13 -23.77 4.06
CA HIS A 175 25.48 -24.66 2.94
C HIS A 175 24.38 -25.67 2.60
N VAL A 176 23.44 -25.88 3.51
CA VAL A 176 22.26 -26.73 3.32
C VAL A 176 21.01 -25.92 3.63
N THR A 177 19.92 -26.18 2.92
CA THR A 177 18.61 -25.58 3.22
C THR A 177 18.10 -26.00 4.60
N GLY A 178 17.43 -25.12 5.33
CA GLY A 178 16.70 -25.47 6.55
C GLY A 178 16.65 -24.37 7.61
N ASP A 179 17.66 -23.50 7.66
CA ASP A 179 17.65 -22.35 8.56
C ASP A 179 16.94 -21.14 7.91
N LEU A 180 15.91 -20.61 8.58
CA LEU A 180 15.08 -19.51 8.10
C LEU A 180 15.80 -18.15 8.03
N ARG A 181 17.00 -18.05 8.58
CA ARG A 181 17.85 -16.87 8.55
C ARG A 181 18.80 -16.85 7.34
N CYS A 182 19.01 -17.99 6.69
CA CYS A 182 19.91 -18.10 5.56
C CYS A 182 19.36 -17.38 4.31
N PRO A 183 20.24 -16.94 3.38
CA PRO A 183 19.81 -16.28 2.14
C PRO A 183 18.87 -17.10 1.25
N SER A 184 18.96 -18.43 1.31
CA SER A 184 18.09 -19.38 0.60
C SER A 184 16.77 -19.70 1.29
N ALA A 185 16.50 -19.17 2.49
CA ALA A 185 15.32 -19.52 3.26
C ALA A 185 14.01 -19.18 2.50
N GLY A 186 13.04 -20.10 2.52
CA GLY A 186 11.77 -19.93 1.80
C GLY A 186 11.87 -20.19 0.30
N TRP A 187 12.94 -20.86 -0.17
CA TRP A 187 13.11 -21.28 -1.56
C TRP A 187 11.96 -22.15 -2.07
N GLU A 188 11.25 -22.88 -1.21
CA GLU A 188 10.08 -23.68 -1.56
C GLU A 188 8.95 -22.80 -2.15
N SER A 189 8.84 -21.56 -1.66
CA SER A 189 7.90 -20.60 -2.26
C SER A 189 8.35 -20.18 -3.65
N LEU A 190 9.65 -19.99 -3.87
CA LEU A 190 10.19 -19.72 -5.21
C LEU A 190 10.01 -20.93 -6.15
N GLU A 191 10.03 -22.16 -5.63
CA GLU A 191 9.74 -23.37 -6.42
C GLU A 191 8.27 -23.39 -6.88
N GLN A 192 7.35 -22.95 -6.02
CA GLN A 192 5.96 -22.74 -6.42
C GLN A 192 5.82 -21.64 -7.46
N LEU A 193 6.56 -20.52 -7.36
CA LEU A 193 6.58 -19.49 -8.42
C LEU A 193 7.09 -20.08 -9.74
N ALA A 194 8.15 -20.87 -9.68
CA ALA A 194 8.76 -21.53 -10.85
C ALA A 194 7.76 -22.41 -11.62
N SER A 195 6.80 -23.02 -10.91
CA SER A 195 5.77 -23.87 -11.53
C SER A 195 4.80 -23.14 -12.48
N PHE A 196 4.77 -21.80 -12.46
CA PHE A 196 3.96 -21.01 -13.40
C PHE A 196 4.60 -20.90 -14.80
N PHE A 197 5.93 -21.03 -14.90
CA PHE A 197 6.67 -20.82 -16.15
C PHE A 197 6.43 -21.88 -17.24
N PRO A 198 6.24 -23.19 -16.93
CA PRO A 198 5.82 -24.17 -17.93
C PRO A 198 4.51 -23.86 -18.63
N GLY A 199 3.59 -23.15 -17.97
CA GLY A 199 2.29 -22.77 -18.51
C GLY A 199 2.31 -21.57 -19.47
N GLN A 200 3.46 -20.91 -19.68
CA GLN A 200 3.59 -19.76 -20.60
C GLN A 200 3.69 -20.18 -22.07
N ARG A 201 2.94 -21.21 -22.48
CA ARG A 201 2.80 -21.62 -23.87
C ARG A 201 1.85 -20.63 -24.56
N LYS A 202 2.11 -20.31 -25.83
CA LYS A 202 1.11 -19.66 -26.70
C LYS A 202 -0.11 -20.57 -26.73
N LEU A 203 -1.19 -20.19 -26.05
CA LEU A 203 -2.47 -20.88 -26.18
C LEU A 203 -2.99 -20.58 -27.59
N GLU A 204 -2.99 -21.57 -28.48
CA GLU A 204 -3.57 -21.51 -29.82
C GLU A 204 -5.11 -21.48 -29.73
N VAL A 205 -5.67 -20.44 -29.09
CA VAL A 205 -7.11 -20.23 -28.98
C VAL A 205 -7.41 -18.82 -29.47
N ASP A 206 -7.46 -18.61 -30.79
CA ASP A 206 -7.95 -17.43 -31.54
C ASP A 206 -7.56 -16.01 -31.01
N SER A 207 -6.69 -15.93 -30.02
CA SER A 207 -6.27 -14.76 -29.26
C SER A 207 -5.03 -15.18 -28.44
N PRO A 208 -3.89 -14.49 -28.59
CA PRO A 208 -2.66 -14.83 -27.87
C PRO A 208 -2.85 -14.49 -26.37
N SER A 209 -3.33 -15.47 -25.60
CA SER A 209 -3.39 -15.36 -24.15
C SER A 209 -2.22 -16.11 -23.54
N TYR A 210 -1.34 -15.38 -22.87
CA TYR A 210 -0.22 -15.93 -22.10
C TYR A 210 -0.63 -16.01 -20.63
N THR A 211 -0.32 -17.12 -19.96
CA THR A 211 -0.48 -17.19 -18.50
C THR A 211 0.60 -16.34 -17.85
N ARG A 212 0.26 -15.12 -17.42
CA ARG A 212 1.21 -14.24 -16.73
C ARG A 212 1.46 -14.75 -15.30
N PRO A 213 2.71 -14.71 -14.81
CA PRO A 213 2.95 -14.99 -13.41
C PRO A 213 2.30 -13.87 -12.58
N PRO A 214 1.91 -14.14 -11.33
CA PRO A 214 1.36 -13.10 -10.47
C PRO A 214 2.43 -12.03 -10.22
N GLY A 215 2.07 -10.75 -10.34
CA GLY A 215 3.05 -9.68 -10.11
C GLY A 215 3.40 -9.45 -8.63
N LEU A 216 2.75 -10.17 -7.70
CA LEU A 216 3.10 -10.23 -6.29
C LEU A 216 3.28 -11.69 -5.87
N TRP A 217 4.39 -12.01 -5.21
CA TRP A 217 4.68 -13.37 -4.75
C TRP A 217 5.09 -13.42 -3.28
N PRO A 218 4.46 -14.27 -2.45
CA PRO A 218 4.77 -14.34 -1.03
C PRO A 218 6.08 -15.10 -0.75
N LEU A 219 6.94 -14.53 0.08
CA LEU A 219 8.16 -15.13 0.59
C LEU A 219 8.09 -15.18 2.12
N PRO A 220 7.92 -16.37 2.71
CA PRO A 220 7.73 -16.50 4.14
C PRO A 220 9.01 -16.19 4.92
N THR A 221 8.86 -15.51 6.05
CA THR A 221 9.91 -15.32 7.07
C THR A 221 9.40 -15.82 8.42
N THR A 222 10.25 -15.79 9.45
CA THR A 222 9.87 -16.22 10.81
C THR A 222 8.75 -15.38 11.43
N GLU A 223 8.67 -14.10 11.11
CA GLU A 223 7.79 -13.14 11.80
C GLU A 223 6.82 -12.40 10.85
N SER A 224 7.00 -12.53 9.54
CA SER A 224 6.19 -11.85 8.52
C SER A 224 6.19 -12.60 7.19
N VAL A 225 5.29 -12.25 6.29
CA VAL A 225 5.33 -12.69 4.89
C VAL A 225 5.69 -11.48 4.03
N LEU A 226 6.84 -11.54 3.36
CA LEU A 226 7.27 -10.48 2.45
C LEU A 226 6.66 -10.75 1.08
N LEU A 227 6.03 -9.77 0.44
CA LEU A 227 5.52 -9.93 -0.92
C LEU A 227 6.53 -9.31 -1.90
N ALA A 228 7.14 -10.17 -2.72
CA ALA A 228 8.00 -9.76 -3.81
C ALA A 228 7.15 -9.17 -4.94
N SER A 229 7.43 -7.93 -5.32
CA SER A 229 6.89 -7.33 -6.55
C SER A 229 7.75 -7.81 -7.71
N LEU A 230 7.15 -8.46 -8.71
CA LEU A 230 7.88 -9.06 -9.83
C LEU A 230 7.31 -8.65 -11.19
N SER A 231 8.23 -8.41 -12.12
CA SER A 231 8.01 -8.22 -13.55
C SER A 231 8.82 -9.30 -14.28
N VAL A 232 8.21 -9.93 -15.28
CA VAL A 232 8.86 -10.93 -16.14
C VAL A 232 8.88 -10.39 -17.55
N ARG A 233 10.06 -10.36 -18.14
CA ARG A 233 10.24 -9.91 -19.51
C ARG A 233 9.46 -10.78 -20.49
N GLU A 234 8.76 -10.14 -21.42
CA GLU A 234 8.03 -10.82 -22.50
C GLU A 234 8.88 -10.79 -23.81
N PRO A 235 8.88 -11.85 -24.63
CA PRO A 235 9.53 -11.83 -25.93
C PRO A 235 8.80 -10.87 -26.89
N VAL A 236 9.57 -10.27 -27.78
CA VAL A 236 9.17 -9.09 -28.57
C VAL A 236 8.22 -9.48 -29.71
N GLU A 237 6.91 -9.59 -29.44
CA GLU A 237 5.87 -9.68 -30.50
C GLU A 237 5.01 -8.40 -30.64
N ASN A 238 4.87 -7.54 -29.62
CA ASN A 238 4.05 -6.31 -29.67
C ASN A 238 4.51 -5.19 -28.68
N PRO A 239 5.08 -4.06 -29.15
CA PRO A 239 5.77 -3.05 -28.30
C PRO A 239 4.90 -2.24 -27.33
N GLU A 240 3.57 -2.27 -27.42
CA GLU A 240 2.70 -1.37 -26.61
C GLU A 240 2.26 -1.91 -25.24
N MET A 241 2.54 -3.19 -24.89
CA MET A 241 2.15 -3.80 -23.59
C MET A 241 3.26 -4.65 -22.94
N GLN A 242 4.53 -4.30 -23.18
CA GLN A 242 5.66 -5.16 -22.82
C GLN A 242 6.37 -4.72 -21.56
N TRP A 243 6.64 -5.68 -20.69
CA TRP A 243 7.68 -5.54 -19.67
C TRP A 243 9.04 -5.68 -20.36
N GLU A 244 9.77 -4.59 -20.42
CA GLU A 244 11.09 -4.58 -21.05
C GLU A 244 12.08 -5.43 -20.24
N ASP A 245 11.93 -5.47 -18.91
CA ASP A 245 12.86 -6.10 -17.96
C ASP A 245 12.22 -7.15 -17.05
N SER A 246 12.99 -8.22 -16.79
CA SER A 246 12.74 -9.12 -15.66
C SER A 246 13.31 -8.47 -14.40
N ARG A 247 12.44 -8.02 -13.49
CA ARG A 247 12.81 -7.28 -12.27
C ARG A 247 12.04 -7.78 -11.05
N MET A 248 12.70 -7.80 -9.89
CA MET A 248 12.05 -8.07 -8.61
C MET A 248 12.43 -7.05 -7.55
N MET A 249 11.48 -6.70 -6.68
CA MET A 249 11.70 -5.87 -5.50
C MET A 249 11.14 -6.54 -4.24
N LEU A 250 11.87 -6.43 -3.14
CA LEU A 250 11.49 -7.06 -1.87
C LEU A 250 11.96 -6.21 -0.67
N PRO A 251 11.08 -5.92 0.30
CA PRO A 251 11.48 -5.28 1.55
C PRO A 251 12.45 -6.16 2.35
N PRO A 252 13.37 -5.57 3.14
CA PRO A 252 14.21 -6.34 4.05
C PRO A 252 13.39 -7.07 5.10
N ARG A 253 13.81 -8.28 5.48
CA ARG A 253 13.19 -9.13 6.51
C ARG A 253 13.09 -8.41 7.85
N ALA A 254 14.18 -7.79 8.30
CA ALA A 254 14.22 -7.10 9.60
C ALA A 254 13.19 -5.96 9.65
N MET A 255 13.06 -5.22 8.55
CA MET A 255 12.05 -4.17 8.39
C MET A 255 10.64 -4.74 8.39
N GLY A 256 10.38 -5.79 7.61
CA GLY A 256 9.06 -6.44 7.57
C GLY A 256 8.62 -7.00 8.92
N ALA A 257 9.52 -7.70 9.61
CA ALA A 257 9.34 -8.18 10.97
C ALA A 257 9.06 -7.03 11.97
N GLY A 258 9.87 -5.97 11.91
CA GLY A 258 9.70 -4.79 12.76
C GLY A 258 8.35 -4.10 12.55
N LEU A 259 7.94 -3.89 11.30
CA LEU A 259 6.66 -3.27 10.97
C LEU A 259 5.46 -4.08 11.49
N VAL A 260 5.48 -5.40 11.35
CA VAL A 260 4.42 -6.28 11.88
C VAL A 260 4.35 -6.18 13.41
N LYS A 261 5.50 -6.19 14.10
CA LYS A 261 5.56 -6.03 15.56
C LYS A 261 5.04 -4.67 16.03
N ILE A 262 5.47 -3.58 15.40
CA ILE A 262 5.00 -2.22 15.75
C ILE A 262 3.50 -2.10 15.50
N THR A 263 3.00 -2.68 14.41
CA THR A 263 1.56 -2.70 14.10
C THR A 263 0.77 -3.36 15.22
N ALA A 264 1.21 -4.52 15.71
CA ALA A 264 0.57 -5.20 16.83
C ALA A 264 0.61 -4.37 18.15
N LEU A 265 1.72 -3.67 18.40
CA LEU A 265 1.85 -2.75 19.54
C LEU A 265 0.89 -1.55 19.42
N LEU A 266 0.77 -0.97 18.22
CA LEU A 266 -0.16 0.13 17.97
C LEU A 266 -1.61 -0.32 18.15
N GLU A 267 -1.98 -1.51 17.69
CA GLU A 267 -3.33 -2.06 17.91
C GLU A 267 -3.64 -2.23 19.39
N THR A 268 -2.66 -2.70 20.16
CA THR A 268 -2.76 -2.75 21.63
C THR A 268 -2.89 -1.36 22.23
N ALA A 269 -2.14 -0.37 21.72
CA ALA A 269 -2.20 1.02 22.15
C ALA A 269 -3.59 1.63 21.87
N MET A 270 -4.18 1.35 20.70
CA MET A 270 -5.53 1.77 20.33
C MET A 270 -6.58 1.18 21.25
N ALA A 271 -6.47 -0.12 21.58
CA ALA A 271 -7.38 -0.78 22.50
C ALA A 271 -7.33 -0.15 23.90
N ARG A 272 -6.12 0.14 24.42
CA ARG A 272 -5.94 0.83 25.71
C ARG A 272 -6.50 2.24 25.69
N MET A 273 -6.26 3.00 24.61
CA MET A 273 -6.84 4.34 24.49
C MET A 273 -8.37 4.29 24.50
N GLY A 274 -8.97 3.33 23.80
CA GLY A 274 -10.42 3.12 23.80
C GLY A 274 -10.98 2.87 25.20
N GLN A 275 -10.27 2.10 26.03
CA GLN A 275 -10.66 1.82 27.41
C GLN A 275 -10.52 3.05 28.32
N GLU A 276 -9.36 3.72 28.30
CA GLU A 276 -9.05 4.82 29.23
C GLU A 276 -9.76 6.13 28.87
N ASN A 277 -9.68 6.55 27.61
CA ASN A 277 -10.23 7.83 27.18
C ASN A 277 -11.71 7.74 26.78
N LYS A 278 -12.30 6.53 26.78
CA LYS A 278 -13.59 6.23 26.15
C LYS A 278 -13.65 6.69 24.69
N ARG A 279 -12.49 6.94 24.06
CA ARG A 279 -12.30 7.45 22.69
C ARG A 279 -12.09 6.28 21.74
N ASN A 280 -13.15 5.86 21.04
CA ASN A 280 -13.04 4.81 20.02
C ASN A 280 -12.60 5.45 18.70
N TYR A 281 -11.39 5.14 18.23
CA TYR A 281 -11.02 5.35 16.83
C TYR A 281 -11.65 4.23 16.03
N ARG A 282 -12.57 4.59 15.13
CA ARG A 282 -13.17 3.66 14.18
C ARG A 282 -12.94 4.23 12.80
N GLY A 283 -12.17 3.51 12.00
CA GLY A 283 -11.96 3.77 10.57
C GLY A 283 -12.50 2.60 9.76
N SER A 284 -12.80 2.85 8.49
CA SER A 284 -13.18 1.78 7.56
C SER A 284 -11.95 0.99 7.09
N ASP A 285 -10.78 1.62 7.13
CA ASP A 285 -9.50 1.01 6.76
C ASP A 285 -8.34 1.61 7.56
N SER A 286 -7.28 0.83 7.74
CA SER A 286 -6.04 1.25 8.39
C SER A 286 -4.87 0.86 7.51
N ARG A 287 -3.96 1.80 7.27
CA ARG A 287 -2.70 1.54 6.58
C ARG A 287 -1.53 1.87 7.49
N TYR A 288 -0.56 0.96 7.50
CA TYR A 288 0.65 1.08 8.28
C TYR A 288 1.81 1.10 7.31
N THR A 289 2.57 2.20 7.30
CA THR A 289 3.59 2.46 6.30
C THR A 289 4.88 2.95 6.93
N THR A 290 5.99 2.75 6.23
CA THR A 290 7.29 3.36 6.50
C THR A 290 7.97 3.64 5.17
N TYR A 291 9.01 4.47 5.18
CA TYR A 291 9.90 4.68 4.05
C TYR A 291 11.26 4.09 4.40
N SER A 292 11.79 3.24 3.51
CA SER A 292 13.13 2.67 3.68
C SER A 292 13.71 2.18 2.35
N GLU A 293 14.98 1.80 2.36
CA GLU A 293 15.60 1.08 1.25
C GLU A 293 15.02 -0.35 1.15
N VAL A 294 14.73 -0.77 -0.09
CA VAL A 294 14.30 -2.12 -0.46
C VAL A 294 15.24 -2.69 -1.50
N ALA A 295 15.40 -4.02 -1.50
CA ALA A 295 16.22 -4.68 -2.50
C ALA A 295 15.51 -4.59 -3.86
N SER A 296 16.26 -4.33 -4.92
CA SER A 296 15.81 -4.34 -6.31
C SER A 296 16.82 -5.09 -7.16
N ILE A 297 16.39 -6.09 -7.91
CA ILE A 297 17.25 -6.89 -8.78
C ILE A 297 16.66 -6.97 -10.18
N THR A 298 17.53 -6.70 -11.16
CA THR A 298 17.25 -6.90 -12.58
C THR A 298 18.35 -7.78 -13.16
N THR A 299 17.98 -8.83 -13.89
CA THR A 299 18.92 -9.72 -14.56
C THR A 299 18.60 -9.77 -16.03
N ARG A 300 19.64 -9.79 -16.87
CA ARG A 300 19.53 -10.03 -18.31
C ARG A 300 20.39 -11.21 -18.71
N CYS A 301 19.82 -12.10 -19.51
CA CYS A 301 20.47 -13.30 -19.99
C CYS A 301 20.45 -13.36 -21.52
N LEU A 302 21.54 -13.86 -22.10
CA LEU A 302 21.64 -14.15 -23.53
C LEU A 302 22.14 -15.58 -23.75
N ALA A 303 21.55 -16.26 -24.74
CA ALA A 303 21.98 -17.58 -25.14
C ALA A 303 23.34 -17.52 -25.87
N ARG A 304 24.13 -18.57 -25.74
CA ARG A 304 25.36 -18.77 -26.49
C ARG A 304 25.07 -18.81 -28.00
N ASN A 305 25.68 -17.89 -28.76
CA ASN A 305 25.56 -17.83 -30.23
C ASN A 305 26.61 -18.68 -30.96
N ASP A 306 27.81 -18.90 -30.38
CA ASP A 306 28.93 -19.61 -31.03
C ASP A 306 29.69 -20.56 -30.09
N ASN A 307 30.39 -21.56 -30.67
CA ASN A 307 31.10 -22.62 -29.95
C ASN A 307 32.30 -22.16 -29.08
N ARG A 308 32.65 -20.86 -28.97
CA ARG A 308 33.85 -20.41 -28.23
C ARG A 308 33.69 -19.20 -27.31
N SER A 309 32.59 -18.46 -27.39
CA SER A 309 32.41 -17.23 -26.59
C SER A 309 31.03 -17.15 -25.96
N LEU A 310 31.00 -16.83 -24.66
CA LEU A 310 29.77 -16.48 -23.97
C LEU A 310 29.55 -14.96 -24.14
N GLN A 311 28.33 -14.58 -24.52
CA GLN A 311 27.97 -13.17 -24.65
C GLN A 311 27.16 -12.74 -23.42
N PHE A 312 27.42 -11.53 -22.96
CA PHE A 312 26.74 -10.94 -21.80
C PHE A 312 26.03 -9.65 -22.24
N PRO A 313 24.70 -9.59 -22.12
CA PRO A 313 23.94 -8.39 -22.49
C PRO A 313 24.09 -7.29 -21.42
N ASP A 314 23.95 -6.03 -21.83
CA ASP A 314 23.75 -4.94 -20.87
C ASP A 314 22.34 -5.00 -20.25
N VAL A 315 22.29 -4.80 -18.93
CA VAL A 315 21.06 -4.81 -18.15
C VAL A 315 20.16 -3.64 -18.52
N ARG A 316 20.75 -2.47 -18.84
CA ARG A 316 19.99 -1.23 -19.13
C ARG A 316 19.61 -1.05 -20.59
N ASN A 317 20.40 -1.62 -21.50
CA ASN A 317 20.13 -1.53 -22.93
C ASN A 317 20.42 -2.89 -23.58
N PRO A 318 19.39 -3.72 -23.87
CA PRO A 318 19.60 -5.06 -24.40
C PRO A 318 20.24 -5.07 -25.79
N GLN A 319 20.24 -3.95 -26.50
CA GLN A 319 20.95 -3.82 -27.78
C GLN A 319 22.46 -3.59 -27.60
N THR A 320 22.88 -3.15 -26.41
CA THR A 320 24.29 -3.01 -26.06
C THR A 320 24.79 -4.36 -25.55
N LEU A 321 25.64 -5.01 -26.34
CA LEU A 321 26.34 -6.21 -25.94
C LEU A 321 27.69 -5.80 -25.37
N TYR A 322 28.02 -6.29 -24.17
CA TYR A 322 29.39 -6.19 -23.71
C TYR A 322 30.27 -7.13 -24.56
N SER A 323 31.54 -6.77 -24.74
CA SER A 323 32.51 -7.57 -25.49
C SER A 323 32.38 -9.05 -25.12
N PRO A 324 32.34 -9.97 -26.10
CA PRO A 324 32.27 -11.40 -25.81
C PRO A 324 33.39 -11.75 -24.84
N MET A 325 33.04 -12.29 -23.67
CA MET A 325 34.04 -12.85 -22.81
C MET A 325 34.50 -14.13 -23.50
N ILE A 326 35.68 -14.06 -24.11
CA ILE A 326 36.31 -15.24 -24.70
C ILE A 326 36.67 -16.15 -23.53
N ILE A 327 36.20 -17.39 -23.62
CA ILE A 327 36.28 -18.44 -22.58
C ILE A 327 37.75 -18.85 -22.28
N GLU A 328 38.72 -18.25 -22.97
CA GLU A 328 40.14 -18.62 -22.95
C GLU A 328 40.90 -18.22 -21.68
N ASP A 329 40.38 -17.28 -20.85
CA ASP A 329 41.12 -16.69 -19.72
C ASP A 329 40.58 -17.07 -18.32
N PHE A 330 39.62 -17.98 -18.24
CA PHE A 330 39.04 -18.48 -16.97
C PHE A 330 39.20 -20.00 -16.85
N ASP A 331 39.10 -20.56 -15.64
CA ASP A 331 38.94 -22.00 -15.31
C ASP A 331 37.64 -22.63 -15.90
N THR A 332 37.16 -22.08 -17.01
CA THR A 332 35.91 -22.38 -17.68
C THR A 332 35.90 -23.73 -18.39
N GLU A 333 37.04 -24.29 -18.77
CA GLU A 333 37.12 -25.66 -19.33
C GLU A 333 36.65 -26.70 -18.30
N ASP A 334 37.08 -26.55 -17.04
CA ASP A 334 36.65 -27.44 -15.95
C ASP A 334 35.20 -27.15 -15.53
N LEU A 335 34.79 -25.88 -15.60
CA LEU A 335 33.41 -25.47 -15.41
C LEU A 335 32.47 -26.09 -16.46
N LEU A 336 32.83 -26.01 -17.75
CA LEU A 336 32.08 -26.59 -18.87
C LEU A 336 32.03 -28.12 -18.77
N LYS A 337 33.13 -28.77 -18.38
CA LYS A 337 33.15 -30.22 -18.09
C LYS A 337 32.21 -30.58 -16.94
N SER A 338 32.14 -29.75 -15.89
CA SER A 338 31.21 -29.97 -14.76
C SER A 338 29.75 -29.70 -15.11
N MET A 339 29.49 -28.85 -16.12
CA MET A 339 28.16 -28.42 -16.55
C MET A 339 27.57 -29.25 -17.70
N ASN A 340 28.30 -30.22 -18.25
CA ASN A 340 27.85 -31.14 -19.30
C ASN A 340 26.89 -32.25 -18.78
N GLY A 341 26.17 -31.97 -17.69
CA GLY A 341 25.27 -32.91 -17.02
C GLY A 341 23.86 -32.90 -17.61
N SER A 342 23.08 -33.92 -17.25
CA SER A 342 21.65 -34.05 -17.57
C SER A 342 20.74 -33.13 -16.73
N ILE A 343 21.31 -32.19 -15.97
CA ILE A 343 20.61 -31.38 -14.96
C ILE A 343 21.03 -29.92 -15.13
N PRO A 344 20.12 -28.95 -14.98
CA PRO A 344 20.46 -27.52 -15.04
C PRO A 344 21.54 -27.13 -14.02
N GLY A 345 22.47 -26.27 -14.41
CA GLY A 345 23.55 -25.74 -13.57
C GLY A 345 23.51 -24.22 -13.47
N LEU A 346 23.97 -23.68 -12.34
CA LEU A 346 24.15 -22.25 -12.12
C LEU A 346 25.51 -22.01 -11.46
N PHE A 347 26.29 -21.12 -12.05
CA PHE A 347 27.58 -20.69 -11.55
C PHE A 347 27.64 -19.16 -11.48
N PHE A 348 27.98 -18.63 -10.32
CA PHE A 348 28.23 -17.19 -10.14
C PHE A 348 29.73 -16.89 -10.27
N PHE A 349 30.07 -15.73 -10.81
CA PHE A 349 31.44 -15.21 -10.86
C PHE A 349 31.50 -13.73 -10.50
N ASP A 350 32.62 -13.31 -9.93
CA ASP A 350 32.85 -11.92 -9.54
C ASP A 350 33.19 -11.10 -10.79
N ILE A 351 32.64 -9.89 -10.88
CA ILE A 351 32.94 -8.96 -11.97
C ILE A 351 34.16 -8.14 -11.59
N ASN A 352 35.16 -8.06 -12.49
CA ASN A 352 36.34 -7.25 -12.27
C ASN A 352 35.95 -5.77 -12.12
N PRO A 353 36.23 -5.12 -10.97
CA PRO A 353 35.85 -3.72 -10.71
C PRO A 353 36.48 -2.70 -11.67
N GLU A 354 37.57 -3.05 -12.35
CA GLU A 354 38.25 -2.16 -13.31
C GLU A 354 37.75 -2.34 -14.76
N GLY A 355 36.86 -3.30 -15.02
CA GLY A 355 36.32 -3.57 -16.35
C GLY A 355 35.07 -2.75 -16.70
N ASP A 356 34.80 -2.60 -18.00
CA ASP A 356 33.63 -1.86 -18.52
C ASP A 356 32.28 -2.39 -17.98
N LEU A 357 32.23 -3.68 -17.59
CA LEU A 357 31.07 -4.34 -16.98
C LEU A 357 30.76 -3.83 -15.56
N ALA A 358 31.76 -3.37 -14.80
CA ALA A 358 31.62 -3.06 -13.38
C ALA A 358 30.72 -1.84 -13.11
N ALA A 359 30.58 -0.94 -14.08
CA ALA A 359 29.77 0.27 -13.93
C ALA A 359 28.26 -0.02 -13.79
N ASN A 360 27.80 -1.15 -14.34
CA ASN A 360 26.37 -1.46 -14.47
C ASN A 360 25.97 -2.86 -13.96
N ALA A 361 26.91 -3.64 -13.44
CA ALA A 361 26.69 -5.01 -13.01
C ALA A 361 27.19 -5.30 -11.59
N SER A 362 26.37 -5.99 -10.82
CA SER A 362 26.64 -6.36 -9.43
C SER A 362 27.29 -7.73 -9.29
N ILE A 363 26.94 -8.66 -10.18
CA ILE A 363 27.49 -10.02 -10.28
C ILE A 363 27.19 -10.62 -11.65
N GLY A 364 28.04 -11.52 -12.12
CA GLY A 364 27.83 -12.31 -13.33
C GLY A 364 27.45 -13.76 -13.01
N SER A 365 26.71 -14.39 -13.91
CA SER A 365 26.42 -15.82 -13.79
C SER A 365 26.36 -16.53 -15.13
N VAL A 366 26.69 -17.82 -15.12
CA VAL A 366 26.53 -18.74 -16.25
C VAL A 366 25.52 -19.81 -15.85
N VAL A 367 24.55 -20.03 -16.72
CA VAL A 367 23.52 -21.06 -16.54
C VAL A 367 23.66 -22.10 -17.64
N SER A 368 23.71 -23.37 -17.24
CA SER A 368 23.61 -24.50 -18.17
C SER A 368 22.22 -25.12 -18.10
N VAL A 369 21.67 -25.41 -19.28
CA VAL A 369 20.35 -26.01 -19.42
C VAL A 369 20.49 -27.25 -20.32
N PRO A 370 20.10 -28.45 -19.86
CA PRO A 370 20.23 -29.66 -20.65
C PRO A 370 19.32 -29.62 -21.88
N VAL A 371 19.86 -29.98 -23.04
CA VAL A 371 19.14 -30.11 -24.31
C VAL A 371 19.13 -31.58 -24.69
N GLU A 372 17.97 -32.15 -24.98
CA GLU A 372 17.88 -33.57 -25.35
C GLU A 372 18.61 -33.84 -26.68
N GLY A 373 19.53 -34.80 -26.66
CA GLY A 373 20.32 -35.18 -27.84
C GLY A 373 21.43 -34.22 -28.26
N ASN A 374 21.64 -33.11 -27.54
CA ASN A 374 22.64 -32.08 -27.85
C ASN A 374 23.48 -31.70 -26.61
N GLU A 375 24.54 -30.92 -26.81
CA GLU A 375 25.26 -30.27 -25.72
C GLU A 375 24.34 -29.31 -24.94
N ALA A 376 24.61 -29.13 -23.65
CA ALA A 376 23.83 -28.22 -22.81
C ALA A 376 23.87 -26.79 -23.37
N ALA A 377 22.71 -26.15 -23.44
CA ALA A 377 22.61 -24.75 -23.81
C ALA A 377 23.14 -23.88 -22.67
N LEU A 378 24.04 -22.95 -23.01
CA LEU A 378 24.66 -22.05 -22.04
C LEU A 378 24.08 -20.64 -22.20
N TYR A 379 23.83 -20.01 -21.06
CA TYR A 379 23.32 -18.64 -20.98
C TYR A 379 24.27 -17.80 -20.13
N GLY A 380 24.73 -16.69 -20.69
CA GLY A 380 25.48 -15.67 -19.97
C GLY A 380 24.52 -14.64 -19.41
N CYS A 381 24.55 -14.43 -18.10
CA CYS A 381 23.66 -13.50 -17.42
C CYS A 381 24.44 -12.46 -16.63
N ILE A 382 23.94 -11.22 -16.66
CA ILE A 382 24.42 -10.11 -15.85
C ILE A 382 23.28 -9.65 -14.95
N THR A 383 23.59 -9.48 -13.67
CA THR A 383 22.63 -9.01 -12.67
C THR A 383 23.04 -7.65 -12.14
N ASN A 384 22.09 -6.71 -12.10
CA ASN A 384 22.20 -5.44 -11.42
C ASN A 384 21.35 -5.48 -10.14
N ALA A 385 21.99 -5.28 -9.00
CA ALA A 385 21.40 -5.28 -7.67
C ALA A 385 21.56 -3.91 -7.01
N GLN A 386 20.46 -3.40 -6.45
CA GLN A 386 20.38 -2.05 -5.92
C GLN A 386 19.56 -2.01 -4.62
N TRP A 387 19.90 -1.05 -3.77
CA TRP A 387 19.02 -0.53 -2.74
C TRP A 387 18.26 0.65 -3.30
N THR A 388 16.94 0.53 -3.36
CA THR A 388 16.03 1.56 -3.88
C THR A 388 15.15 2.06 -2.74
N ALA A 389 15.00 3.38 -2.60
CA ALA A 389 14.06 3.94 -1.63
C ALA A 389 12.63 3.61 -2.07
N ALA A 390 11.82 3.06 -1.16
CA ALA A 390 10.42 2.78 -1.42
C ALA A 390 9.57 2.92 -0.16
N GLN A 391 8.28 3.19 -0.36
CA GLN A 391 7.30 3.07 0.71
C GLN A 391 6.96 1.59 0.91
N ILE A 392 7.11 1.13 2.15
CA ILE A 392 6.80 -0.23 2.59
C ILE A 392 5.53 -0.17 3.41
N HIS A 393 4.60 -1.12 3.18
CA HIS A 393 3.35 -1.16 3.92
C HIS A 393 2.97 -2.56 4.37
N VAL A 394 2.28 -2.59 5.52
CA VAL A 394 1.69 -3.80 6.07
C VAL A 394 0.27 -3.94 5.55
N PHE A 395 -0.04 -5.12 5.04
CA PHE A 395 -1.35 -5.54 4.55
C PHE A 395 -1.77 -6.82 5.27
N GLN A 396 -3.06 -6.98 5.58
CA GLN A 396 -3.60 -8.17 6.24
C GLN A 396 -2.81 -8.60 7.50
N TYR A 397 -2.40 -7.62 8.33
CA TYR A 397 -1.70 -7.78 9.62
C TYR A 397 -0.25 -8.31 9.57
N TYR A 398 0.11 -9.18 8.62
CA TYR A 398 1.44 -9.81 8.59
C TYR A 398 2.09 -9.88 7.20
N HIS A 399 1.41 -9.42 6.15
CA HIS A 399 2.00 -9.31 4.82
C HIS A 399 2.64 -7.95 4.65
N VAL A 400 3.86 -7.91 4.12
CA VAL A 400 4.62 -6.67 3.93
C VAL A 400 4.99 -6.54 2.47
N LYS A 401 4.65 -5.41 1.85
CA LYS A 401 4.95 -5.19 0.42
C LYS A 401 5.37 -3.75 0.16
N THR A 402 5.84 -3.48 -1.05
CA THR A 402 6.12 -2.12 -1.53
C THR A 402 4.84 -1.49 -2.09
N GLN A 403 4.66 -0.18 -1.91
CA GLN A 403 3.50 0.56 -2.41
C GLN A 403 3.59 0.81 -3.92
N GLU A 404 4.78 1.14 -4.41
CA GLU A 404 5.04 1.47 -5.81
C GLU A 404 5.43 0.22 -6.62
N TRP A 405 4.88 0.13 -7.83
CA TRP A 405 5.21 -0.87 -8.83
C TRP A 405 6.31 -0.35 -9.73
N PHE A 406 7.58 -0.70 -9.48
CA PHE A 406 8.76 -0.41 -10.30
C PHE A 406 9.00 1.06 -10.76
N GLU A 407 8.11 1.99 -10.45
CA GLU A 407 8.22 3.41 -10.73
C GLU A 407 9.47 3.97 -10.05
N GLU A 408 10.15 4.89 -10.73
CA GLU A 408 11.22 5.66 -10.11
C GLU A 408 10.63 6.42 -8.94
N SER A 409 11.08 6.08 -7.73
CA SER A 409 10.68 6.82 -6.55
C SER A 409 11.29 8.21 -6.61
N ASP A 410 10.46 9.26 -6.51
CA ASP A 410 10.90 10.66 -6.38
C ASP A 410 11.75 10.89 -5.10
N TRP A 411 11.85 9.90 -4.22
CA TRP A 411 12.28 10.04 -2.83
C TRP A 411 13.70 9.54 -2.51
N GLY A 412 14.51 9.18 -3.50
CA GLY A 412 15.90 8.80 -3.23
C GLY A 412 16.72 8.33 -4.43
N SER A 413 18.03 8.26 -4.24
CA SER A 413 18.96 7.72 -5.23
C SER A 413 19.01 6.19 -5.18
N ASN A 414 18.94 5.54 -6.33
CA ASN A 414 19.26 4.11 -6.44
C ASN A 414 20.75 3.88 -6.13
N ARG A 415 21.04 3.08 -5.10
CA ARG A 415 22.41 2.73 -4.73
C ARG A 415 22.74 1.32 -5.19
N MET A 416 23.67 1.21 -6.12
CA MET A 416 24.16 -0.07 -6.60
C MET A 416 25.00 -0.80 -5.54
N ILE A 417 24.95 -2.13 -5.56
CA ILE A 417 25.61 -3.01 -4.60
C ILE A 417 26.51 -3.98 -5.36
N THR A 418 27.66 -4.31 -4.79
CA THR A 418 28.50 -5.42 -5.28
C THR A 418 28.13 -6.71 -4.56
N ILE A 419 27.84 -7.78 -5.31
CA ILE A 419 27.55 -9.09 -4.72
C ILE A 419 28.73 -10.02 -5.05
N HIS A 420 29.38 -10.51 -4.00
CA HIS A 420 30.48 -11.46 -4.15
C HIS A 420 29.93 -12.88 -4.37
N THR A 421 30.62 -13.67 -5.18
CA THR A 421 30.36 -15.10 -5.41
C THR A 421 30.11 -15.90 -4.14
N SER A 422 30.92 -15.66 -3.11
CA SER A 422 30.78 -16.30 -1.79
C SER A 422 29.39 -16.11 -1.18
N TYR A 423 28.78 -14.92 -1.35
CA TYR A 423 27.44 -14.63 -0.87
C TYR A 423 26.37 -15.17 -1.82
N ALA A 424 26.53 -14.98 -3.14
CA ALA A 424 25.56 -15.46 -4.12
C ALA A 424 25.37 -16.98 -4.04
N ASN A 425 26.44 -17.74 -3.77
CA ASN A 425 26.37 -19.19 -3.58
C ASN A 425 25.50 -19.60 -2.37
N LEU A 426 25.34 -18.75 -1.35
CA LEU A 426 24.42 -19.01 -0.23
C LEU A 426 22.94 -18.92 -0.62
N SER A 427 22.62 -18.33 -1.78
CA SER A 427 21.27 -18.40 -2.35
C SER A 427 21.00 -19.71 -3.08
N ASN A 428 22.05 -20.49 -3.40
CA ASN A 428 21.99 -21.75 -4.13
C ASN A 428 22.57 -22.97 -3.36
N PRO A 429 22.25 -23.19 -2.08
CA PRO A 429 22.79 -24.32 -1.32
C PRO A 429 22.18 -25.66 -1.75
N ILE A 430 22.69 -26.74 -1.17
CA ILE A 430 22.14 -28.09 -1.35
C ILE A 430 20.82 -28.20 -0.58
N VAL A 431 19.80 -28.71 -1.24
CA VAL A 431 18.51 -29.03 -0.65
C VAL A 431 18.62 -30.32 0.16
N GLU A 432 18.24 -30.24 1.43
CA GLU A 432 18.29 -31.37 2.36
C GLU A 432 17.57 -32.59 1.75
N LYS A 433 18.18 -33.78 1.83
CA LYS A 433 17.66 -35.10 1.38
C LYS A 433 17.71 -35.40 -0.12
N THR A 434 17.89 -34.42 -1.00
CA THR A 434 17.86 -34.67 -2.46
C THR A 434 19.22 -34.53 -3.14
N ASN A 435 20.22 -33.96 -2.46
CA ASN A 435 21.54 -33.65 -3.03
C ASN A 435 21.46 -32.81 -4.32
N THR A 436 20.36 -32.09 -4.51
CA THR A 436 20.16 -31.12 -5.60
C THR A 436 20.28 -29.71 -5.04
N THR A 437 20.74 -28.75 -5.84
CA THR A 437 20.78 -27.35 -5.42
C THR A 437 19.41 -26.69 -5.52
N VAL A 438 19.22 -25.57 -4.83
CA VAL A 438 17.99 -24.78 -4.95
C VAL A 438 17.70 -24.43 -6.41
N PHE A 439 18.69 -23.93 -7.15
CA PHE A 439 18.52 -23.61 -8.57
C PHE A 439 18.11 -24.81 -9.40
N GLN A 440 18.69 -25.99 -9.17
CA GLN A 440 18.30 -27.22 -9.88
C GLN A 440 16.83 -27.55 -9.71
N ARG A 441 16.32 -27.42 -8.49
CA ARG A 441 14.89 -27.60 -8.17
C ARG A 441 14.02 -26.57 -8.87
N LEU A 442 14.38 -25.29 -8.75
CA LEU A 442 13.66 -24.20 -9.40
C LEU A 442 13.64 -24.36 -10.92
N ALA A 443 14.78 -24.62 -11.54
CA ALA A 443 14.91 -24.78 -12.98
C ALA A 443 14.14 -26.01 -13.50
N THR A 444 14.20 -27.14 -12.79
CA THR A 444 13.45 -28.35 -13.15
C THR A 444 11.95 -28.12 -13.05
N THR A 445 11.48 -27.50 -11.96
CA THR A 445 10.06 -27.15 -11.77
C THR A 445 9.59 -26.09 -12.77
N ALA A 446 10.48 -25.16 -13.11
CA ALA A 446 10.30 -24.23 -14.21
C ALA A 446 10.42 -24.89 -15.58
N GLY A 447 10.47 -26.22 -15.71
CA GLY A 447 10.51 -26.96 -16.97
C GLY A 447 11.73 -26.68 -17.84
N LEU A 448 12.84 -26.23 -17.25
CA LEU A 448 14.12 -26.02 -17.95
C LEU A 448 14.92 -27.31 -18.11
N ALA A 449 14.57 -28.39 -17.41
CA ALA A 449 15.29 -29.67 -17.50
C ALA A 449 15.00 -30.49 -18.78
N SER A 450 13.98 -30.11 -19.58
CA SER A 450 13.68 -30.74 -20.87
C SER A 450 13.22 -29.65 -21.85
N LEU A 451 14.07 -29.37 -22.86
CA LEU A 451 13.83 -28.35 -23.88
C LEU A 451 12.91 -28.82 -25.02
N GLU A 452 12.46 -30.08 -25.04
CA GLU A 452 11.68 -30.69 -26.15
C GLU A 452 10.40 -29.92 -26.52
N ASN A 453 9.85 -29.08 -25.62
CA ASN A 453 8.51 -28.49 -25.78
C ASN A 453 8.45 -26.96 -25.64
N ARG A 454 9.58 -26.23 -25.69
CA ARG A 454 9.59 -24.77 -25.55
C ARG A 454 10.13 -24.04 -26.78
N GLY A 455 9.45 -22.94 -27.13
CA GLY A 455 10.03 -21.92 -28.00
C GLY A 455 11.27 -21.33 -27.32
N PRO A 456 12.41 -21.20 -28.03
CA PRO A 456 13.68 -20.72 -27.48
C PRO A 456 13.60 -19.31 -26.87
N ASP A 457 12.58 -18.52 -27.22
CA ASP A 457 12.49 -17.10 -26.89
C ASP A 457 12.16 -16.79 -25.42
N TRP A 458 11.50 -17.71 -24.70
CA TRP A 458 11.10 -17.50 -23.29
C TRP A 458 12.12 -18.01 -22.28
N THR A 459 13.02 -18.91 -22.70
CA THR A 459 14.00 -19.54 -21.81
C THR A 459 14.87 -18.51 -21.08
N PRO A 460 15.44 -17.48 -21.74
CA PRO A 460 16.18 -16.42 -21.05
C PRO A 460 15.36 -15.69 -20.00
N CYS A 461 14.10 -15.34 -20.28
CA CYS A 461 13.22 -14.62 -19.35
C CYS A 461 12.95 -15.44 -18.07
N HIS A 462 12.74 -16.74 -18.22
CA HIS A 462 12.57 -17.63 -17.07
C HIS A 462 13.85 -17.71 -16.23
N ILE A 463 15.02 -17.87 -16.87
CA ILE A 463 16.31 -17.90 -16.17
C ILE A 463 16.54 -16.60 -15.40
N GLU A 464 16.32 -15.44 -16.03
CA GLU A 464 16.41 -14.11 -15.40
C GLU A 464 15.52 -14.04 -14.15
N THR A 465 14.29 -14.51 -14.25
CA THR A 465 13.31 -14.48 -13.16
C THR A 465 13.71 -15.39 -12.00
N LEU A 466 14.26 -16.57 -12.28
CA LEU A 466 14.77 -17.49 -11.25
C LEU A 466 15.98 -16.89 -10.51
N ILE A 467 16.94 -16.33 -11.25
CA ILE A 467 18.12 -15.66 -10.66
C ILE A 467 17.68 -14.47 -9.81
N ASN A 468 16.77 -13.63 -10.33
CA ASN A 468 16.19 -12.53 -9.58
C ASN A 468 15.54 -13.00 -8.28
N GLY A 469 14.72 -14.06 -8.33
CA GLY A 469 14.04 -14.62 -7.16
C GLY A 469 15.00 -15.12 -6.08
N MET A 470 16.08 -15.79 -6.48
CA MET A 470 17.10 -16.29 -5.54
C MET A 470 17.88 -15.14 -4.90
N LEU A 471 18.40 -14.21 -5.71
CA LEU A 471 19.22 -13.12 -5.22
C LEU A 471 18.40 -12.09 -4.44
N ILE A 472 17.13 -11.85 -4.79
CA ILE A 472 16.28 -10.86 -4.10
C ILE A 472 15.92 -11.36 -2.71
N ASN A 473 15.60 -12.65 -2.61
CA ASN A 473 15.35 -13.30 -1.32
C ASN A 473 16.60 -13.32 -0.45
N ALA A 474 17.77 -13.54 -1.05
CA ALA A 474 19.05 -13.44 -0.36
C ALA A 474 19.28 -12.02 0.19
N MET A 475 19.20 -11.01 -0.66
CA MET A 475 19.41 -9.61 -0.28
C MET A 475 18.41 -9.10 0.75
N ALA A 476 17.14 -9.52 0.68
CA ALA A 476 16.18 -9.16 1.71
C ALA A 476 16.50 -9.77 3.10
N ARG A 477 17.41 -10.73 3.18
CA ARG A 477 17.84 -11.41 4.41
C ARG A 477 19.22 -10.98 4.88
N THR A 478 19.69 -9.81 4.47
CA THR A 478 20.84 -9.15 5.12
C THR A 478 20.55 -8.92 6.61
N ALA A 479 21.61 -8.82 7.41
CA ALA A 479 21.54 -8.73 8.88
C ALA A 479 20.63 -9.82 9.51
N PRO A 480 21.01 -11.11 9.42
CA PRO A 480 20.14 -12.23 9.82
C PRO A 480 19.73 -12.25 11.30
N ASN A 481 20.49 -11.54 12.15
CA ASN A 481 20.28 -11.37 13.58
C ASN A 481 19.65 -10.02 13.95
N ALA A 482 19.21 -9.22 12.98
CA ALA A 482 18.61 -7.92 13.24
C ALA A 482 17.19 -8.08 13.80
N HIS A 483 16.92 -7.37 14.88
CA HIS A 483 15.65 -7.36 15.60
C HIS A 483 15.21 -5.94 15.91
N LEU A 484 13.90 -5.74 15.86
CA LEU A 484 13.28 -4.51 16.33
C LEU A 484 13.48 -4.38 17.85
N ILE A 485 13.92 -3.21 18.30
CA ILE A 485 13.90 -2.86 19.72
C ILE A 485 12.45 -2.62 20.14
N THR A 486 11.92 -3.52 20.99
CA THR A 486 10.52 -3.48 21.44
C THR A 486 10.34 -2.85 22.82
N THR A 487 11.42 -2.49 23.51
CA THR A 487 11.35 -1.89 24.84
C THR A 487 10.65 -0.53 24.77
N LEU A 488 9.51 -0.41 25.44
CA LEU A 488 8.67 0.79 25.40
C LEU A 488 9.11 1.80 26.46
N LYS A 489 8.97 3.09 26.13
CA LYS A 489 9.09 4.16 27.11
C LYS A 489 7.92 4.07 28.09
N ASP A 490 8.21 4.14 29.39
CA ASP A 490 7.23 4.01 30.46
C ASP A 490 6.38 2.73 30.34
N GLU A 491 7.02 1.56 30.17
CA GLU A 491 6.35 0.27 29.96
C GLU A 491 5.23 -0.04 30.98
N ASN A 492 5.46 0.30 32.25
CA ASN A 492 4.47 0.16 33.33
C ASN A 492 3.47 1.33 33.43
N GLY A 493 3.70 2.41 32.69
CA GLY A 493 2.89 3.62 32.64
C GLY A 493 2.04 3.72 31.36
N PRO A 494 1.65 4.94 30.96
CA PRO A 494 0.82 5.16 29.78
C PRO A 494 1.64 5.17 28.48
N TRP A 495 2.51 4.17 28.27
CA TRP A 495 3.37 4.02 27.08
C TRP A 495 2.61 4.21 25.76
N TRP A 496 1.35 3.78 25.73
CA TRP A 496 0.48 3.84 24.57
C TRP A 496 0.32 5.27 24.06
N ARG A 497 0.42 6.30 24.93
CA ARG A 497 0.30 7.71 24.55
C ARG A 497 1.39 8.17 23.60
N HIS A 498 2.55 7.51 23.61
CA HIS A 498 3.67 7.88 22.74
C HIS A 498 3.45 7.49 21.27
N PHE A 499 2.51 6.60 20.98
CA PHE A 499 2.14 6.25 19.60
C PHE A 499 1.20 7.28 18.94
N PHE A 500 0.60 8.17 19.72
CA PHE A 500 -0.44 9.07 19.26
C PHE A 500 0.03 10.53 19.27
N PRO A 501 -0.39 11.35 18.29
CA PRO A 501 -0.03 12.76 18.28
C PRO A 501 -0.55 13.47 19.53
N ARG A 502 0.32 14.26 20.17
CA ARG A 502 -0.04 15.13 21.31
C ARG A 502 -0.71 16.43 20.86
N SER A 503 -0.45 16.87 19.63
CA SER A 503 -1.16 18.01 19.02
C SER A 503 -2.55 17.60 18.53
N ARG A 504 -3.34 18.57 18.06
CA ARG A 504 -4.70 18.31 17.55
C ARG A 504 -4.62 17.23 16.46
N LEU A 505 -5.47 16.21 16.60
CA LEU A 505 -5.46 14.92 15.92
C LEU A 505 -5.45 14.93 14.36
N PHE A 506 -5.43 16.10 13.72
CA PHE A 506 -5.68 16.24 12.28
C PHE A 506 -4.91 17.40 11.63
N GLU A 507 -3.65 17.64 12.02
CA GLU A 507 -2.76 18.43 11.16
C GLU A 507 -2.44 17.65 9.88
N ARG A 508 -2.72 18.28 8.74
CA ARG A 508 -2.58 17.69 7.40
C ARG A 508 -1.13 17.42 6.99
N GLN A 509 -0.15 17.84 7.80
CA GLN A 509 1.28 17.72 7.50
C GLN A 509 2.15 17.76 8.78
N ASP A 510 3.14 16.88 8.83
CA ASP A 510 4.50 17.04 9.38
C ASP A 510 4.73 17.65 10.77
N ALA A 511 3.71 17.74 11.64
CA ALA A 511 3.96 17.89 13.06
C ALA A 511 4.65 16.61 13.56
N ALA A 512 5.97 16.70 13.64
CA ALA A 512 6.85 15.66 14.12
C ALA A 512 6.34 15.16 15.47
N ILE A 513 6.04 13.86 15.54
CA ILE A 513 5.95 13.19 16.83
C ILE A 513 7.40 13.17 17.32
N HIS A 514 7.80 14.23 18.03
CA HIS A 514 9.17 14.44 18.49
C HIS A 514 9.60 13.41 19.53
N GLU A 515 8.67 12.62 20.06
CA GLU A 515 8.94 11.68 21.14
C GLU A 515 8.62 10.26 20.69
N ALA A 516 9.65 9.43 20.63
CA ALA A 516 9.49 8.04 20.24
C ALA A 516 8.85 7.20 21.36
N ALA A 517 8.10 6.18 20.96
CA ALA A 517 7.46 5.23 21.85
C ALA A 517 8.42 4.18 22.42
N PHE A 518 9.61 4.01 21.82
CA PHE A 518 10.61 3.05 22.25
C PHE A 518 11.69 3.72 23.09
N ALA A 519 12.12 3.04 24.14
CA ALA A 519 13.20 3.46 25.02
C ALA A 519 14.54 3.00 24.44
N VAL A 520 15.22 3.90 23.74
CA VAL A 520 16.57 3.69 23.19
C VAL A 520 17.49 4.78 23.73
N GLU A 521 18.63 4.40 24.30
CA GLU A 521 19.62 5.35 24.81
C GLU A 521 20.16 6.23 23.67
N GLU A 522 20.49 7.49 23.96
CA GLU A 522 20.94 8.45 22.94
C GLU A 522 22.20 7.98 22.19
N ALA A 523 23.12 7.31 22.89
CA ALA A 523 24.30 6.71 22.29
C ALA A 523 23.92 5.64 21.24
N ASP A 524 22.91 4.82 21.55
CA ASP A 524 22.43 3.74 20.70
C ASP A 524 21.59 4.23 19.51
N GLN A 525 20.88 5.35 19.65
CA GLN A 525 20.10 5.96 18.57
C GLN A 525 20.95 6.30 17.35
N SER A 526 22.22 6.67 17.56
CA SER A 526 23.17 6.95 16.47
C SER A 526 23.77 5.70 15.82
N ARG A 527 23.74 4.57 16.53
CA ARG A 527 24.33 3.29 16.09
C ARG A 527 23.32 2.42 15.36
N PHE A 528 22.08 2.44 15.80
CA PHE A 528 21.01 1.57 15.30
C PHE A 528 20.28 2.15 14.09
N ALA A 529 19.89 1.27 13.18
CA ALA A 529 19.09 1.62 12.01
C ALA A 529 17.70 2.08 12.48
N SER A 530 17.33 3.31 12.16
CA SER A 530 16.05 3.90 12.55
C SER A 530 15.12 4.08 11.37
N PHE A 531 13.81 3.91 11.59
CA PHE A 531 12.78 4.25 10.62
C PHE A 531 11.56 4.86 11.30
N TYR A 532 10.80 5.65 10.55
CA TYR A 532 9.58 6.26 11.05
C TYR A 532 8.36 5.42 10.66
N PHE A 533 7.74 4.79 11.64
CA PHE A 533 6.47 4.10 11.47
C PHE A 533 5.33 5.11 11.42
N ARG A 534 4.54 5.05 10.35
CA ARG A 534 3.35 5.88 10.15
C ARG A 534 2.11 5.00 10.15
N ALA A 535 1.14 5.37 10.99
CA ALA A 535 -0.18 4.74 10.98
C ALA A 535 -1.24 5.75 10.57
N GLU A 536 -2.03 5.37 9.58
CA GLU A 536 -3.10 6.20 9.05
C GLU A 536 -4.38 5.39 9.00
N MET A 537 -5.49 6.08 9.18
CA MET A 537 -6.81 5.50 9.21
C MET A 537 -7.68 6.26 8.21
N GLN A 538 -8.37 5.51 7.35
CA GLN A 538 -9.35 6.09 6.45
C GLN A 538 -10.63 6.36 7.23
N GLY A 539 -11.14 7.58 7.12
CA GLY A 539 -12.34 7.99 7.81
C GLY A 539 -12.99 9.22 7.21
N PHE A 540 -14.05 9.66 7.88
CA PHE A 540 -14.76 10.89 7.56
C PHE A 540 -14.40 11.95 8.60
N ALA A 541 -13.96 13.12 8.16
CA ALA A 541 -13.78 14.27 9.03
C ALA A 541 -14.42 15.53 8.42
N TYR A 542 -14.90 16.40 9.30
CA TYR A 542 -15.28 17.76 8.93
C TYR A 542 -14.04 18.64 9.13
N SER A 543 -13.42 19.07 8.03
CA SER A 543 -12.29 19.99 8.07
C SER A 543 -12.74 21.37 8.55
N ASN A 544 -12.01 21.97 9.49
CA ASN A 544 -12.05 23.40 9.74
C ASN A 544 -10.86 24.01 8.99
N GLN A 545 -11.10 24.67 7.85
CA GLN A 545 -10.03 25.37 7.12
C GLN A 545 -9.60 26.69 7.79
N ASP A 546 -10.20 27.10 8.92
CA ASP A 546 -9.90 28.39 9.54
C ASP A 546 -9.13 28.29 10.86
N ASN A 547 -7.98 28.99 10.89
CA ASN A 547 -6.97 29.09 11.95
C ASN A 547 -7.43 29.73 13.28
N THR A 548 -8.73 29.85 13.54
CA THR A 548 -9.24 30.56 14.73
C THR A 548 -10.39 29.80 15.38
N GLY A 549 -10.10 29.10 16.49
CA GLY A 549 -11.12 28.61 17.40
C GLY A 549 -10.84 27.21 17.93
N HIS A 550 -11.03 27.01 19.23
CA HIS A 550 -10.87 25.72 19.92
C HIS A 550 -11.54 24.54 19.17
N HIS A 551 -10.77 23.48 18.92
CA HIS A 551 -11.21 22.32 18.13
C HIS A 551 -11.61 21.17 19.04
N GLU A 552 -12.81 20.61 18.83
CA GLU A 552 -13.24 19.34 19.38
C GLU A 552 -13.85 18.53 18.23
N LEU A 553 -13.12 17.50 17.76
CA LEU A 553 -13.67 16.54 16.79
C LEU A 553 -14.46 15.49 17.58
N LYS A 554 -15.80 15.56 17.50
CA LYS A 554 -16.68 14.54 18.09
C LYS A 554 -16.75 13.34 17.14
N LEU A 555 -15.86 12.38 17.33
CA LEU A 555 -16.08 11.02 16.85
C LEU A 555 -17.29 10.45 17.59
N GLY A 556 -18.29 9.97 16.86
CA GLY A 556 -19.55 9.46 17.40
C GLY A 556 -19.34 8.32 18.40
N PHE A 557 -19.76 8.55 19.64
CA PHE A 557 -19.65 7.60 20.75
C PHE A 557 -20.88 6.70 20.84
N ASN A 558 -20.67 5.39 20.95
CA ASN A 558 -21.63 4.52 21.61
C ASN A 558 -20.94 3.48 22.51
N SER A 559 -21.29 3.53 23.79
CA SER A 559 -20.99 2.52 24.80
C SER A 559 -22.17 1.54 24.88
N ARG A 560 -22.32 0.65 23.89
CA ARG A 560 -23.10 -0.59 24.04
C ARG A 560 -22.90 -1.54 22.86
N ALA A 561 -22.48 -2.75 23.24
CA ALA A 561 -22.51 -4.01 22.49
C ALA A 561 -21.68 -4.07 21.19
N VAL A 562 -20.55 -4.78 21.21
CA VAL A 562 -20.39 -6.12 20.60
C VAL A 562 -19.06 -6.71 21.09
N GLY A 563 -19.15 -7.83 21.82
CA GLY A 563 -18.22 -8.96 21.90
C GLY A 563 -16.72 -8.72 21.97
N THR A 564 -16.16 -8.92 23.15
CA THR A 564 -14.76 -9.21 23.49
C THR A 564 -14.19 -10.50 22.86
N SER A 565 -14.84 -11.12 21.85
CA SER A 565 -14.50 -12.48 21.41
C SER A 565 -13.33 -12.60 20.43
N HIS A 566 -12.95 -11.53 19.71
CA HIS A 566 -11.88 -11.63 18.70
C HIS A 566 -10.47 -11.33 19.24
N ALA A 567 -10.33 -10.41 20.20
CA ALA A 567 -9.03 -10.12 20.83
C ALA A 567 -8.56 -11.25 21.77
N GLU A 568 -9.49 -11.89 22.50
CA GLU A 568 -9.17 -13.10 23.28
C GLU A 568 -8.81 -14.31 22.39
N SER A 569 -9.35 -14.39 21.16
CA SER A 569 -9.01 -15.47 20.23
C SER A 569 -7.60 -15.34 19.65
N ALA A 570 -7.14 -14.11 19.38
CA ALA A 570 -5.78 -13.87 18.90
C ALA A 570 -4.74 -14.08 20.01
N SER A 571 -5.00 -13.60 21.23
CA SER A 571 -4.13 -13.80 22.38
C SER A 571 -4.07 -15.27 22.84
N ARG A 572 -5.20 -16.02 22.83
CA ARG A 572 -5.19 -17.48 23.12
C ARG A 572 -4.52 -18.31 22.03
N ARG A 573 -4.53 -17.88 20.76
CA ARG A 573 -3.80 -18.58 19.68
C ARG A 573 -2.29 -18.40 19.76
N LEU A 574 -1.82 -17.23 20.20
CA LEU A 574 -0.40 -16.99 20.46
C LEU A 574 0.06 -17.76 21.71
N HIS A 575 -0.74 -17.79 22.78
CA HIS A 575 -0.37 -18.53 23.99
C HIS A 575 -0.37 -20.06 23.81
N ASN A 576 -1.30 -20.60 23.01
CA ASN A 576 -1.32 -22.04 22.68
C ASN A 576 -0.21 -22.44 21.69
N ALA A 577 0.32 -21.51 20.88
CA ALA A 577 1.46 -21.78 20.01
C ALA A 577 2.76 -21.99 20.82
N ASP A 578 2.94 -21.22 21.89
CA ASP A 578 4.08 -21.37 22.81
C ASP A 578 4.02 -22.66 23.63
N GLU A 579 2.83 -23.10 24.08
CA GLU A 579 2.66 -24.39 24.77
C GLU A 579 2.88 -25.61 23.85
N CYS A 580 2.53 -25.51 22.56
CA CYS A 580 2.79 -26.56 21.58
C CYS A 580 4.26 -26.67 21.19
N LEU A 581 5.01 -25.56 21.18
CA LEU A 581 6.46 -25.55 20.94
C LEU A 581 7.27 -26.04 22.15
N GLY A 582 6.81 -25.78 23.38
CA GLY A 582 7.44 -26.27 24.61
C GLY A 582 7.35 -27.79 24.83
N ARG A 583 6.30 -28.46 24.32
CA ARG A 583 6.11 -29.92 24.51
C ARG A 583 6.94 -30.80 23.58
N HIS A 584 7.49 -30.28 22.48
CA HIS A 584 8.30 -31.06 21.55
C HIS A 584 9.80 -31.15 21.90
N GLN A 585 10.27 -30.37 22.89
CA GLN A 585 11.66 -30.42 23.37
C GLN A 585 11.88 -31.32 24.60
N SER A 586 10.83 -31.87 25.23
CA SER A 586 10.95 -32.66 26.48
C SER A 586 10.87 -34.18 26.32
N THR A 587 10.82 -34.73 25.09
CA THR A 587 10.77 -36.19 24.86
C THR A 587 11.83 -36.67 23.87
N LYS A 588 13.10 -36.32 24.15
CA LYS A 588 14.27 -37.10 23.71
C LYS A 588 15.36 -37.01 24.77
N SER A 589 15.22 -37.83 25.80
CA SER A 589 16.32 -38.40 26.60
C SER A 589 15.97 -39.85 26.87
#